data_AF-A0A1H0DWP8-F1
#
_entry.id   AF-A0A1H0DWP8-F1
#
_cell.length_a   1.000
_cell.length_b   1.000
_cell.length_c   1.000
_cell.angle_alpha   90.00
_cell.angle_beta   90.00
_cell.angle_gamma   90.00
#
_symmetry.space_group_name_H-M   'P 1'
#
loop_
_entity.id
_entity.type
_entity.pdbx_description
1 polymer ?
#
loop_
_entity_poly.entity_id
_entity_poly.type
_entity_poly.pdbx_seq_one_letter_code
_entity_poly.pdbx_strand_id
1 'polypeptide(L)'
;MRPAPLYPENPGGHGCVSSAVAEILEELVGRGRLDLEIRSDVTDATRHYDDADAWLDDVVDARIRLAIHVRDGMDDAREIGCGVTGAVADSESGSAHR
;
A
#
# COMPACT_ATOMS: atom_id res chain seq x y z
N MET A 1 5.75 22.50 2.80
CA MET A 1 4.86 21.66 3.61
C MET A 1 3.56 21.48 2.82
N ARG A 2 3.05 20.26 2.65
CA ARG A 2 1.73 20.03 2.00
C ARG A 2 0.62 20.20 3.06
N PRO A 3 -0.55 20.74 2.71
CA PRO A 3 -1.66 20.82 3.64
C PRO A 3 -2.12 19.41 4.05
N ALA A 4 -2.41 19.23 5.34
CA ALA A 4 -3.02 18.01 5.84
C ALA A 4 -4.39 17.81 5.16
N PRO A 5 -4.69 16.60 4.66
CA PRO A 5 -6.01 16.31 4.11
C PRO A 5 -7.13 16.45 5.15
N LEU A 6 -8.36 16.70 4.69
CA LEU A 6 -9.54 16.92 5.55
C LEU A 6 -10.18 15.60 6.03
N TYR A 7 -9.40 14.77 6.71
CA TYR A 7 -9.86 13.54 7.37
C TYR A 7 -8.99 13.22 8.60
N PRO A 8 -9.47 12.39 9.55
CA PRO A 8 -8.66 11.92 10.67
C PRO A 8 -7.36 11.26 10.22
N GLU A 9 -6.32 11.35 11.04
CA GLU A 9 -4.96 10.93 10.66
C GLU A 9 -4.79 9.40 10.58
N ASN A 10 -5.43 8.65 11.48
CA ASN A 10 -5.31 7.19 11.58
C ASN A 10 -6.57 6.47 11.04
N PRO A 11 -6.45 5.47 10.16
CA PRO A 11 -5.23 5.02 9.48
C PRO A 11 -4.84 5.89 8.28
N GLY A 12 -3.56 5.85 7.94
CA GLY A 12 -3.02 6.48 6.75
C GLY A 12 -3.55 5.83 5.47
N GLY A 13 -4.55 6.43 4.83
CA GLY A 13 -5.23 5.81 3.68
C GLY A 13 -4.32 5.41 2.50
N HIS A 14 -3.19 6.10 2.28
CA HIS A 14 -2.21 5.66 1.27
C HIS A 14 -1.55 4.34 1.66
N GLY A 15 -1.27 4.12 2.96
CA GLY A 15 -0.75 2.85 3.46
C GLY A 15 -1.75 1.71 3.25
N CYS A 16 -3.03 1.93 3.61
CA CYS A 16 -4.07 0.92 3.42
C CYS A 16 -4.19 0.48 1.95
N VAL A 17 -4.30 1.43 1.03
CA VAL A 17 -4.49 1.11 -0.39
C VAL A 17 -3.25 0.49 -0.99
N SER A 18 -2.06 1.05 -0.77
CA SER A 18 -0.82 0.51 -1.33
C SER A 18 -0.53 -0.88 -0.80
N SER A 19 -0.74 -1.15 0.49
CA SER A 19 -0.54 -2.48 1.08
C SER A 19 -1.52 -3.51 0.55
N ALA A 20 -2.80 -3.17 0.38
CA ALA A 20 -3.77 -4.07 -0.23
C ALA A 20 -3.37 -4.42 -1.68
N VAL A 21 -2.94 -3.42 -2.47
CA VAL A 21 -2.48 -3.63 -3.84
C VAL A 21 -1.22 -4.48 -3.89
N ALA A 22 -0.22 -4.17 -3.05
CA ALA A 22 1.01 -4.94 -2.96
C ALA A 22 0.70 -6.42 -2.68
N GLU A 23 -0.17 -6.69 -1.72
CA GLU A 23 -0.45 -8.06 -1.31
C GLU A 23 -1.25 -8.84 -2.36
N ILE A 24 -2.18 -8.20 -3.08
CA ILE A 24 -2.84 -8.83 -4.24
C ILE A 24 -1.83 -9.13 -5.35
N LEU A 25 -0.92 -8.20 -5.64
CA LEU A 25 0.07 -8.40 -6.69
C LEU A 25 1.04 -9.54 -6.33
N GLU A 26 1.49 -9.61 -5.08
CA GLU A 26 2.29 -10.72 -4.55
C GLU A 26 1.56 -12.06 -4.70
N GLU A 27 0.26 -12.12 -4.41
CA GLU A 27 -0.55 -13.33 -4.64
C GLU A 27 -0.61 -13.73 -6.12
N LEU A 28 -0.71 -12.76 -7.02
CA LEU A 28 -0.82 -13.00 -8.47
C LEU A 28 0.50 -13.42 -9.12
N VAL A 29 1.62 -12.79 -8.75
CA VAL A 29 2.93 -13.03 -9.39
C VAL A 29 3.81 -14.02 -8.62
N GLY A 30 3.40 -14.36 -7.40
CA GLY A 30 4.15 -15.12 -6.42
C GLY A 30 4.85 -14.21 -5.42
N ARG A 31 4.71 -14.51 -4.12
CA ARG A 31 5.31 -13.73 -3.02
C ARG A 31 6.81 -13.52 -3.22
N GLY A 32 7.28 -12.30 -2.99
CA GLY A 32 8.69 -11.92 -3.15
C GLY A 32 9.18 -11.89 -4.60
N ARG A 33 8.28 -11.89 -5.59
CA ARG A 33 8.62 -11.78 -7.02
C ARG A 33 8.12 -10.48 -7.65
N LEU A 34 7.67 -9.53 -6.84
CA LEU A 34 7.08 -8.30 -7.31
C LEU A 34 8.18 -7.30 -7.70
N ASP A 35 8.39 -7.11 -9.00
CA ASP A 35 9.27 -6.08 -9.56
C ASP A 35 8.39 -4.97 -10.17
N LEU A 36 8.50 -3.75 -9.64
CA LEU A 36 7.63 -2.64 -10.01
C LEU A 36 8.39 -1.50 -10.67
N GLU A 37 7.82 -0.99 -11.77
CA GLU A 37 8.15 0.32 -12.32
C GLU A 37 6.91 1.23 -12.23
N ILE A 38 6.99 2.30 -11.43
CA ILE A 38 5.89 3.24 -11.21
C ILE A 38 6.27 4.60 -11.78
N ARG A 39 5.51 5.05 -12.78
CA ARG A 39 5.63 6.37 -13.40
C ARG A 39 4.65 7.36 -12.77
N SER A 40 5.13 8.54 -12.42
CA SER A 40 4.30 9.66 -11.99
C SER A 40 4.07 10.65 -13.12
N ASP A 41 2.82 10.82 -13.53
CA ASP A 41 2.46 11.85 -14.52
C ASP A 41 2.53 13.28 -13.95
N VAL A 42 2.62 13.44 -12.62
CA VAL A 42 2.72 14.75 -11.96
C VAL A 42 4.16 15.27 -11.98
N THR A 43 5.15 14.38 -11.81
CA THR A 43 6.57 14.76 -11.73
C THR A 43 7.40 14.29 -12.92
N ASP A 44 6.79 13.56 -13.86
CA ASP A 44 7.47 12.88 -14.99
C ASP A 44 8.60 11.93 -14.55
N ALA A 45 8.58 11.51 -13.28
CA ALA A 45 9.59 10.65 -12.70
C ALA A 45 9.10 9.20 -12.71
N THR A 46 10.00 8.28 -13.04
CA THR A 46 9.80 6.84 -12.90
C THR A 46 10.65 6.34 -11.74
N ARG A 47 10.05 5.51 -10.87
CA ARG A 47 10.73 4.82 -9.78
C ARG A 47 10.62 3.32 -10.00
N HIS A 48 11.70 2.63 -9.66
CA HIS A 48 11.78 1.18 -9.69
C HIS A 48 11.90 0.65 -8.26
N TYR A 49 11.24 -0.46 -7.98
CA TYR A 49 11.26 -1.15 -6.69
C TYR A 49 11.47 -2.64 -6.94
N ASP A 50 12.48 -3.21 -6.30
CA ASP A 50 12.87 -4.62 -6.46
C ASP A 50 11.88 -5.60 -5.81
N ASP A 51 11.10 -5.11 -4.83
CA ASP A 51 10.10 -5.88 -4.09
C ASP A 51 8.97 -4.99 -3.56
N ALA A 52 7.92 -5.65 -3.05
CA ALA A 52 6.75 -5.01 -2.47
C ALA A 52 7.09 -4.16 -1.23
N ASP A 53 7.98 -4.65 -0.37
CA ASP A 53 8.35 -3.99 0.88
C ASP A 53 9.06 -2.66 0.60
N ALA A 54 9.99 -2.64 -0.36
CA ALA A 54 10.69 -1.43 -0.81
C ALA A 54 9.71 -0.38 -1.34
N TRP A 55 8.70 -0.81 -2.11
CA TRP A 55 7.65 0.09 -2.58
C TRP A 55 6.81 0.64 -1.42
N LEU A 56 6.36 -0.22 -0.52
CA LEU A 56 5.57 0.19 0.63
C LEU A 56 6.36 1.12 1.57
N ASP A 57 7.66 0.89 1.75
CA ASP A 57 8.54 1.72 2.58
C ASP A 57 8.65 3.14 2.03
N ASP A 58 8.77 3.29 0.70
CA ASP A 58 8.74 4.62 0.08
C ASP A 58 7.37 5.30 0.27
N VAL A 59 6.26 4.56 0.19
CA VAL A 59 4.92 5.09 0.48
C VAL A 59 4.85 5.62 1.93
N VAL A 60 5.21 4.81 2.91
CA VAL A 60 5.17 5.17 4.34
C VAL A 60 6.04 6.38 4.62
N ASP A 61 7.30 6.32 4.21
CA ASP A 61 8.22 7.41 4.48
C ASP A 61 7.82 8.69 3.74
N ALA A 62 7.25 8.61 2.53
CA ALA A 62 6.76 9.80 1.83
C ALA A 62 5.69 10.53 2.65
N ARG A 63 4.79 9.79 3.33
CA ARG A 63 3.74 10.39 4.19
C ARG A 63 4.32 11.05 5.43
N ILE A 64 5.32 10.42 6.05
CA ILE A 64 6.02 10.96 7.23
C ILE A 64 6.85 12.19 6.85
N ARG A 65 7.61 12.14 5.75
CA ARG A 65 8.42 13.27 5.25
C ARG A 65 7.57 14.49 4.87
N LEU A 66 6.32 14.27 4.47
CA LEU A 66 5.36 15.36 4.22
C LEU A 66 4.74 15.95 5.50
N ALA A 67 5.00 15.35 6.66
CA ALA A 67 4.43 15.71 7.97
C ALA A 67 2.90 15.68 7.98
N ILE A 68 2.31 14.71 7.30
CA ILE A 68 0.85 14.51 7.22
C ILE A 68 0.38 13.20 7.83
N HIS A 69 1.30 12.28 8.15
CA HIS A 69 1.03 11.08 8.95
C HIS A 69 2.15 10.82 9.96
N VAL A 70 1.82 10.15 11.06
CA VAL A 70 2.79 9.60 12.03
C VAL A 70 3.11 8.15 11.69
N ARG A 71 4.20 7.61 12.26
CA ARG A 71 4.66 6.24 11.95
C ARG A 71 3.61 5.20 12.34
N ASP A 72 3.08 5.29 13.56
CA ASP A 72 2.04 4.39 14.05
C ASP A 72 0.80 4.34 13.13
N GLY A 73 0.31 5.50 12.67
CA GLY A 73 -0.86 5.54 11.77
C GLY A 73 -0.58 4.98 10.38
N MET A 74 0.69 4.91 9.96
CA MET A 74 1.11 4.24 8.73
C MET A 74 1.32 2.73 8.93
N ASP A 75 1.79 2.31 10.11
CA ASP A 75 1.96 0.91 10.47
C ASP A 75 0.58 0.22 10.61
N ASP A 76 -0.36 0.85 11.32
CA ASP A 76 -1.77 0.43 11.39
C ASP A 76 -2.37 0.28 9.98
N ALA A 77 -2.06 1.24 9.10
CA ALA A 77 -2.57 1.23 7.74
C ALA A 77 -2.06 0.06 6.91
N ARG A 78 -0.79 -0.34 7.08
CA ARG A 78 -0.23 -1.52 6.40
C ARG A 78 -0.91 -2.80 6.85
N GLU A 79 -1.05 -2.98 8.16
CA GLU A 79 -1.71 -4.16 8.74
C GLU A 79 -3.14 -4.29 8.20
N ILE A 80 -3.91 -3.20 8.24
CA ILE A 80 -5.27 -3.16 7.71
C ILE A 80 -5.29 -3.49 6.21
N GLY A 81 -4.39 -2.88 5.42
CA GLY A 81 -4.34 -3.09 3.97
C GLY A 81 -4.07 -4.54 3.58
N CYS A 82 -3.05 -5.17 4.17
CA CYS A 82 -2.75 -6.58 3.92
C CYS A 82 -3.90 -7.51 4.40
N GLY A 83 -4.52 -7.19 5.54
CA GLY A 83 -5.64 -7.98 6.08
C GLY A 83 -6.89 -7.95 5.20
N VAL A 84 -7.21 -6.81 4.56
CA VAL A 84 -8.34 -6.69 3.62
C VAL A 84 -8.18 -7.62 2.43
N THR A 85 -6.97 -7.74 1.88
CA THR A 85 -6.70 -8.65 0.75
C THR A 85 -7.01 -10.10 1.11
N GLY A 86 -6.56 -10.57 2.28
CA GLY A 86 -6.89 -11.92 2.74
C GLY A 86 -8.40 -12.16 2.84
N ALA A 87 -9.15 -11.19 3.38
CA ALA A 87 -10.62 -11.29 3.45
C ALA A 87 -11.29 -11.34 2.07
N VAL A 88 -10.75 -10.61 1.09
CA VAL A 88 -11.24 -10.64 -0.30
C VAL A 88 -10.93 -12.01 -0.93
N ALA A 89 -9.70 -12.50 -0.83
CA ALA A 89 -9.31 -13.80 -1.39
C ALA A 89 -10.14 -14.96 -0.81
N ASP A 90 -10.41 -14.94 0.50
CA ASP A 90 -11.27 -15.90 1.17
C ASP A 90 -12.73 -15.82 0.68
N SER A 91 -13.25 -14.61 0.46
CA SER A 91 -14.61 -14.40 -0.01
C SER A 91 -14.84 -14.93 -1.43
N GLU A 92 -13.86 -14.76 -2.33
CA GLU A 92 -13.91 -15.29 -3.69
C GLU A 92 -13.79 -16.82 -3.70
N SER A 93 -12.90 -17.38 -2.87
CA SER A 93 -12.71 -18.82 -2.74
C SER A 93 -13.96 -19.52 -2.18
N GLY A 94 -14.66 -18.87 -1.25
CA GLY A 94 -15.95 -19.34 -0.72
C GLY A 94 -17.10 -19.25 -1.72
N SER A 95 -17.03 -18.35 -2.70
CA SER A 95 -18.02 -18.23 -3.77
C SER A 95 -17.84 -19.27 -4.88
N ALA A 96 -16.64 -19.84 -5.05
CA ALA A 96 -16.36 -20.90 -6.02
C ALA A 96 -16.85 -22.31 -5.60
N HIS A 97 -17.31 -22.49 -4.36
CA HIS A 97 -17.82 -23.75 -3.81
C HIS A 97 -19.33 -23.74 -3.48
N ARG A 98 -20.08 -22.76 -4.00
CA ARG A 98 -21.56 -22.73 -3.93
C ARG A 98 -22.22 -22.92 -5.28
#